data_AF-A0A349JZ12-F1
#
_entry.id   AF-A0A349JZ12-F1
#
_cell.length_a   1.000
_cell.length_b   1.000
_cell.length_c   1.000
_cell.angle_alpha   90.00
_cell.angle_beta   90.00
_cell.angle_gamma   90.00
#
_symmetry.space_group_name_H-M   'P 1'
#
loop_
_entity.id
_entity.type
_entity.pdbx_description
1 polymer ?
#
loop_
_entity_poly.entity_id
_entity_poly.type
_entity_poly.pdbx_seq_one_letter_code
_entity_poly.pdbx_strand_id
1 'polypeptide(L)'
;MKIGSISFLLLLFILSFSIALMVYALCTQKDSHALLGLCGILTSLVLFILYKTFASSAHCPLCRGHVLRGSGAQRNRRARRSLGSHRLRVACDIVFTNSFICPYCNEQTLCIVRARRPM
;
A
#
# COMPACT_ATOMS: atom_id res chain seq x y z
N MET A 1 2.49 -13.04 3.08
CA MET A 1 1.75 -11.76 2.91
C MET A 1 1.36 -11.11 4.25
N LYS A 2 1.42 -11.82 5.40
CA LYS A 2 1.31 -11.22 6.75
C LYS A 2 2.30 -10.06 7.01
N ILE A 3 3.52 -10.18 6.50
CA ILE A 3 4.58 -9.16 6.63
C ILE A 3 4.14 -7.81 6.04
N GLY A 4 3.44 -7.79 4.90
CA GLY A 4 3.02 -6.54 4.25
C GLY A 4 1.94 -5.78 5.03
N SER A 5 0.98 -6.49 5.63
CA SER A 5 -0.05 -5.89 6.47
C SER A 5 0.53 -5.36 7.78
N ILE A 6 1.44 -6.12 8.41
CA ILE A 6 2.16 -5.67 9.61
C ILE A 6 3.00 -4.44 9.29
N SER A 7 3.74 -4.43 8.17
CA SER A 7 4.52 -3.26 7.74
C SER A 7 3.65 -2.02 7.51
N PHE A 8 2.43 -2.17 6.99
CA PHE A 8 1.50 -1.06 6.78
C PHE A 8 0.93 -0.49 8.09
N LEU A 9 0.55 -1.36 9.02
CA LEU A 9 0.08 -0.95 10.36
C LEU A 9 1.21 -0.26 11.14
N LEU A 10 2.42 -0.82 11.06
CA LEU A 10 3.60 -0.27 11.71
C LEU A 10 3.96 1.10 11.11
N LEU A 11 3.82 1.28 9.79
CA LEU A 11 3.95 2.58 9.13
C LEU A 11 2.95 3.62 9.63
N LEU A 12 1.67 3.26 9.74
CA LEU A 12 0.65 4.16 10.28
C LEU A 12 0.95 4.57 11.72
N PHE A 13 1.43 3.64 12.53
CA PHE A 13 1.80 3.88 13.92
C PHE A 13 3.04 4.79 14.05
N ILE A 14 4.09 4.54 13.27
CA ILE A 14 5.29 5.42 13.26
C ILE A 14 4.89 6.83 12.79
N LEU A 15 4.04 6.93 11.76
CA LEU A 15 3.64 8.23 11.22
C LEU A 15 2.82 9.04 12.23
N SER A 16 1.86 8.42 12.93
CA SER A 16 1.10 9.09 13.99
C SER A 16 1.99 9.51 15.16
N PHE A 17 2.91 8.64 15.59
CA PHE A 17 3.87 8.95 16.65
C PHE A 17 4.82 10.10 16.27
N SER A 18 5.29 10.13 15.02
CA SER A 18 6.18 11.19 14.51
C SER A 18 5.46 12.55 14.46
N ILE A 19 4.19 12.57 14.05
CA ILE A 19 3.35 13.77 14.07
C ILE A 19 3.15 14.27 15.51
N ALA A 20 2.83 13.37 16.44
CA ALA A 20 2.65 13.72 17.85
C ALA A 20 3.93 14.31 18.47
N LEU A 21 5.10 13.72 18.19
CA LEU A 21 6.40 14.25 18.60
C LEU A 21 6.68 15.64 18.02
N MET A 22 6.34 15.86 16.74
CA MET A 22 6.54 17.16 16.10
C MET A 22 5.66 18.24 16.74
N VAL A 23 4.38 17.92 17.03
CA VAL A 23 3.48 18.84 17.76
C VAL A 23 4.01 19.12 19.17
N TYR A 24 4.48 18.10 19.87
CA TYR A 24 5.06 18.25 21.21
C TYR A 24 6.32 19.14 21.20
N ALA A 25 7.20 18.97 20.21
CA ALA A 25 8.40 19.77 20.05
C ALA A 25 8.07 21.25 19.78
N LEU A 26 7.04 21.53 18.98
CA LEU A 26 6.55 22.89 18.72
C LEU A 26 6.00 23.55 20.00
N CYS A 27 5.31 22.80 20.86
CA CYS A 27 4.78 23.32 22.13
C CYS A 27 5.87 23.54 23.20
N THR A 28 6.96 22.79 23.16
CA THR A 28 8.02 22.83 24.21
C THR A 28 9.28 23.60 23.80
N GLN A 29 9.33 24.12 22.56
CA GLN A 29 10.42 24.96 22.04
C GLN A 29 11.82 24.34 22.21
N LYS A 30 11.90 23.00 22.18
CA LYS A 30 13.13 22.21 22.28
C LYS A 30 13.53 21.67 20.92
N ASP A 31 14.61 22.22 20.37
CA ASP A 31 15.07 21.95 19.00
C ASP A 31 15.48 20.48 18.75
N SER A 32 15.96 19.78 19.78
CA SER A 32 16.41 18.40 19.67
C SER A 32 15.29 17.42 19.34
N HIS A 33 14.07 17.66 19.83
CA HIS A 33 12.91 16.81 19.56
C HIS A 33 12.27 17.12 18.20
N ALA A 34 12.46 18.33 17.67
CA ALA A 34 11.97 18.72 16.36
C ALA A 34 12.73 17.99 15.24
N LEU A 35 14.05 17.86 15.35
CA LEU A 35 14.90 17.09 14.41
C LEU A 35 14.52 15.61 14.38
N LEU A 36 14.25 15.01 15.55
CA LEU A 36 13.84 13.60 15.64
C LEU A 36 12.48 13.38 14.96
N GLY A 37 11.51 14.27 15.19
CA GLY A 37 10.20 14.23 14.52
C GLY A 37 10.32 14.34 13.00
N LEU A 38 11.17 15.25 12.50
CA LEU A 38 11.42 15.43 11.08
C LEU A 38 11.99 14.16 10.43
N CYS A 39 13.01 13.55 11.05
CA CYS A 39 13.59 12.29 10.59
C CYS A 39 12.56 11.14 10.58
N GLY A 40 11.68 11.07 11.59
CA GLY A 40 10.61 10.07 11.66
C GLY A 40 9.61 10.18 10.51
N ILE A 41 9.21 11.42 10.16
CA ILE A 41 8.31 11.69 9.02
C ILE A 41 8.98 11.30 7.71
N LEU A 42 10.25 11.68 7.53
CA LEU A 42 11.00 11.40 6.30
C LEU A 42 11.18 9.89 6.09
N THR A 43 11.51 9.16 7.15
CA THR A 43 11.62 7.70 7.13
C THR A 43 10.28 7.03 6.79
N SER A 44 9.19 7.52 7.40
CA SER A 44 7.83 7.03 7.11
C SER A 44 7.44 7.25 5.65
N LEU A 45 7.81 8.39 5.07
CA LEU A 45 7.56 8.72 3.66
C LEU A 45 8.27 7.73 2.73
N VAL A 46 9.55 7.43 3.00
CA VAL A 46 10.34 6.47 2.21
C VAL A 46 9.75 5.06 2.27
N LEU A 47 9.41 4.59 3.47
CA LEU A 47 8.77 3.30 3.68
C LEU A 47 7.40 3.22 2.99
N PHE A 48 6.63 4.31 2.99
CA PHE A 48 5.34 4.38 2.28
C PHE A 48 5.52 4.28 0.76
N ILE A 49 6.53 4.95 0.19
CA ILE A 49 6.85 4.86 -1.24
C ILE A 49 7.26 3.42 -1.59
N LEU A 50 8.16 2.82 -0.81
CA LEU A 50 8.57 1.42 -1.00
C LEU A 50 7.36 0.48 -0.96
N TYR A 51 6.51 0.60 0.06
CA TYR A 51 5.29 -0.17 0.16
C TYR A 51 4.39 -0.02 -1.08
N LYS A 52 4.20 1.22 -1.56
CA LYS A 52 3.42 1.50 -2.76
C LYS A 52 4.02 0.85 -4.02
N THR A 53 5.35 0.86 -4.15
CA THR A 53 6.04 0.21 -5.28
C THR A 53 5.88 -1.31 -5.25
N PHE A 54 6.01 -1.95 -4.07
CA PHE A 54 5.81 -3.40 -3.94
C PHE A 54 4.35 -3.80 -4.17
N ALA A 55 3.39 -3.02 -3.68
CA ALA A 55 1.98 -3.25 -3.93
C ALA A 55 1.68 -3.18 -5.44
N SER A 56 2.27 -2.22 -6.16
CA SER A 56 2.00 -1.98 -7.59
C SER A 56 2.38 -3.11 -8.56
N SER A 57 3.14 -4.11 -8.10
CA SER A 57 3.61 -5.24 -8.91
C SER A 57 2.56 -6.36 -9.08
N ALA A 58 1.37 -6.22 -8.50
CA ALA A 58 0.31 -7.21 -8.64
C ALA A 58 -0.28 -7.23 -10.07
N HIS A 59 -0.28 -8.41 -10.69
CA HIS A 59 -0.87 -8.69 -11.99
C HIS A 59 -1.88 -9.83 -11.87
N CYS A 60 -2.94 -9.79 -12.69
CA CYS A 60 -3.87 -10.90 -12.79
C CYS A 60 -3.31 -11.98 -13.73
N PRO A 61 -3.25 -13.26 -13.35
CA PRO A 61 -2.75 -14.33 -14.21
C PRO A 61 -3.61 -14.57 -15.46
N LEU A 62 -4.92 -14.30 -15.40
CA LEU A 62 -5.83 -14.47 -16.54
C LEU A 62 -5.69 -13.34 -17.56
N CYS A 63 -5.96 -12.10 -17.15
CA CYS A 63 -6.00 -10.99 -18.08
C CYS A 63 -4.63 -10.33 -18.29
N ARG A 64 -3.60 -10.72 -17.51
CA ARG A 64 -2.25 -10.11 -17.45
C ARG A 64 -2.25 -8.60 -17.20
N GLY A 65 -3.41 -8.01 -16.96
CA GLY A 65 -3.59 -6.60 -16.68
C GLY A 65 -2.98 -6.25 -15.34
N HIS A 66 -2.37 -5.07 -15.29
CA HIS A 66 -1.96 -4.47 -14.04
C HIS A 66 -3.21 -4.14 -13.22
N VAL A 67 -3.25 -4.59 -11.97
CA VAL A 67 -4.45 -4.43 -11.14
C VAL A 67 -4.46 -3.05 -10.46
N LEU A 68 -3.27 -2.49 -10.22
CA LEU A 68 -3.06 -1.20 -9.54
C LEU A 68 -2.56 -0.10 -10.49
N ARG A 69 -1.93 -0.46 -11.59
CA ARG A 69 -1.58 0.45 -12.69
C ARG A 69 -2.73 0.40 -13.68
N GLY A 70 -3.25 1.56 -14.11
CA GLY A 70 -4.38 1.59 -15.05
C GLY A 70 -4.04 0.80 -16.31
N SER A 71 -4.74 -0.30 -16.56
CA SER A 71 -4.46 -1.21 -17.67
C SER A 71 -4.96 -0.68 -19.03
N GLY A 72 -5.63 0.47 -19.07
CA GLY A 72 -6.38 0.96 -20.24
C GLY A 72 -7.60 0.09 -20.61
N ALA A 73 -7.68 -1.14 -20.09
CA ALA A 73 -8.75 -2.08 -20.34
C ALA A 73 -10.11 -1.56 -19.82
N GLN A 74 -11.17 -1.88 -20.57
CA GLN A 74 -12.52 -1.53 -20.17
C GLN A 74 -12.91 -2.34 -18.93
N ARG A 75 -13.44 -1.63 -17.93
CA ARG A 75 -13.81 -2.21 -16.65
C ARG A 75 -15.08 -3.06 -16.79
N ASN A 76 -15.13 -4.19 -16.08
CA ASN A 76 -16.36 -4.95 -15.94
C ASN A 76 -17.39 -4.18 -15.08
N ARG A 77 -18.63 -4.10 -15.56
CA ARG A 77 -19.75 -3.41 -14.88
C ARG A 77 -20.02 -3.95 -13.47
N ARG A 78 -19.67 -5.23 -13.20
CA ARG A 78 -19.88 -5.88 -11.89
C ARG A 78 -18.79 -5.64 -10.86
N ALA A 79 -17.66 -5.04 -11.25
CA ALA A 79 -16.57 -4.81 -10.31
C ALA A 79 -16.98 -3.79 -9.24
N ARG A 80 -16.96 -4.15 -7.95
CA ARG A 80 -17.33 -3.22 -6.86
C ARG A 80 -16.22 -2.21 -6.55
N ARG A 81 -16.58 -1.06 -5.97
CA ARG A 81 -15.67 0.02 -5.53
C ARG A 81 -15.67 0.06 -4.00
N SER A 82 -14.55 0.45 -3.40
CA SER A 82 -14.50 0.92 -2.01
C SER A 82 -14.06 2.38 -2.02
N LEU A 83 -14.75 3.26 -1.28
CA LEU A 83 -14.45 4.71 -1.23
C LEU A 83 -14.24 5.34 -2.63
N GLY A 84 -15.11 4.99 -3.59
CA GLY A 84 -15.04 5.49 -4.97
C GLY A 84 -13.91 4.93 -5.86
N SER A 85 -12.87 4.32 -5.27
CA SER A 85 -11.70 3.78 -5.97
C SER A 85 -11.66 2.25 -5.96
N HIS A 86 -11.53 1.63 -7.14
CA HIS A 86 -11.32 0.18 -7.21
C HIS A 86 -9.91 -0.21 -6.75
N ARG A 87 -8.93 0.69 -6.90
CA ARG A 87 -7.52 0.43 -6.54
C ARG A 87 -7.34 0.27 -5.05
N LEU A 88 -8.05 1.09 -4.27
CA LEU A 88 -8.01 1.01 -2.80
C LEU A 88 -8.58 -0.32 -2.32
N ARG A 89 -9.71 -0.74 -2.89
CA ARG A 89 -10.32 -2.05 -2.57
C ARG A 89 -9.37 -3.20 -2.87
N VAL A 90 -8.85 -3.25 -4.10
CA VAL A 90 -7.89 -4.28 -4.51
C VAL A 90 -6.67 -4.27 -3.59
N ALA A 91 -6.11 -3.09 -3.28
CA ALA A 91 -4.98 -2.98 -2.37
C ALA A 91 -5.32 -3.55 -0.98
N CYS A 92 -6.47 -3.21 -0.42
CA CYS A 92 -6.94 -3.77 0.85
C CYS A 92 -7.10 -5.29 0.76
N ASP A 93 -7.77 -5.82 -0.28
CA ASP A 93 -7.99 -7.26 -0.42
C ASP A 93 -6.64 -8.03 -0.54
N ILE A 94 -5.66 -7.47 -1.28
CA ILE A 94 -4.30 -8.02 -1.37
C ILE A 94 -3.63 -8.05 0.01
N VAL A 95 -3.79 -6.99 0.80
CA VAL A 95 -3.12 -6.82 2.09
C VAL A 95 -3.75 -7.67 3.19
N PHE A 96 -5.07 -7.66 3.30
CA PHE A 96 -5.80 -8.35 4.35
C PHE A 96 -6.03 -9.83 4.03
N THR A 97 -6.34 -10.13 2.77
CA THR A 97 -6.89 -11.44 2.38
C THR A 97 -5.98 -12.22 1.44
N ASN A 98 -4.84 -11.64 1.01
CA ASN A 98 -3.91 -12.24 0.03
C ASN A 98 -4.59 -12.71 -1.27
N SER A 99 -5.76 -12.15 -1.56
CA SER A 99 -6.58 -12.47 -2.70
C SER A 99 -7.26 -11.20 -3.14
N PHE A 100 -7.53 -11.06 -4.42
CA PHE A 100 -8.23 -9.88 -4.94
C PHE A 100 -9.15 -10.30 -6.07
N ILE A 101 -10.22 -9.53 -6.25
CA ILE A 101 -11.09 -9.67 -7.43
C ILE A 101 -10.58 -8.68 -8.47
N CYS A 102 -10.18 -9.18 -9.63
CA CYS A 102 -9.67 -8.34 -10.69
C CYS A 102 -10.78 -7.38 -11.20
N PRO A 103 -10.54 -6.06 -11.30
CA PRO A 103 -11.57 -5.11 -11.74
C PRO A 103 -11.93 -5.24 -13.22
N TYR A 104 -11.12 -5.96 -14.01
CA TYR A 104 -11.28 -6.15 -15.44
C TYR A 104 -11.95 -7.48 -15.78
N CYS A 105 -11.39 -8.63 -15.36
CA CYS A 105 -12.02 -9.93 -15.60
C CYS A 105 -13.07 -10.33 -14.55
N ASN A 106 -13.11 -9.66 -13.39
CA ASN A 106 -14.01 -9.97 -12.26
C ASN A 106 -13.85 -11.39 -11.68
N GLU A 107 -12.70 -12.03 -11.95
CA GLU A 107 -12.32 -13.31 -11.36
C GLU A 107 -11.58 -13.10 -10.03
N GLN A 108 -11.78 -14.01 -9.07
CA GLN A 108 -11.03 -14.00 -7.82
C GLN A 108 -9.67 -14.65 -8.03
N THR A 109 -8.59 -13.93 -7.71
CA THR A 109 -7.22 -14.40 -7.92
C THR A 109 -6.39 -14.27 -6.65
N LEU A 110 -5.63 -15.31 -6.33
CA LEU A 110 -4.67 -15.32 -5.24
C LEU A 110 -3.39 -14.59 -5.64
N CYS A 111 -2.81 -13.82 -4.72
CA CYS A 111 -1.51 -13.20 -4.94
C CYS A 111 -0.40 -14.24 -4.73
N ILE A 112 0.10 -14.79 -5.84
CA ILE A 112 1.25 -15.70 -5.85
C ILE A 112 2.48 -14.92 -6.32
N VAL A 113 3.55 -14.93 -5.51
CA VAL A 113 4.85 -14.38 -5.91
C VAL A 113 5.44 -15.31 -6.96
N ARG A 114 5.60 -14.83 -8.19
CA ARG A 114 6.26 -15.60 -9.24
C ARG A 114 7.74 -15.73 -8.88
N ALA A 115 8.23 -16.95 -8.69
CA ALA A 115 9.66 -17.20 -8.51
C ALA A 115 10.43 -16.57 -9.68
N ARG A 116 11.46 -15.75 -9.38
CA ARG A 116 12.37 -15.27 -10.41
C ARG A 116 13.06 -16.50 -11.00
N ARG A 117 12.93 -16.74 -12.31
CA ARG A 117 13.72 -17.78 -12.97
C ARG A 117 15.20 -17.37 -12.81
N PRO A 118 16.06 -18.20 -12.23
CA PRO A 118 17.50 -17.97 -12.37
C PRO A 118 17.80 -17.97 -13.87
N MET A 119 18.47 -16.91 -14.34
CA MET A 119 19.00 -16.86 -15.70
C MET A 119 20.15 -17.84 -15.83
#